data_AF-A0A955ZET3-F1
#
_entry.id   AF-A0A955ZET3-F1
#
_cell.length_a   1.000
_cell.length_b   1.000
_cell.length_c   1.000
_cell.angle_alpha   90.00
_cell.angle_beta   90.00
_cell.angle_gamma   90.00
#
_symmetry.space_group_name_H-M   'P 1'
#
loop_
_entity.id
_entity.type
_entity.pdbx_description
1 polymer ?
#
loop_
_entity_poly.entity_id
_entity_poly.type
_entity_poly.pdbx_seq_one_letter_code
_entity_poly.pdbx_strand_id
1 'polypeptide(L)'
;MKLGLIRSFSMALALSAVGLSSTAQAEGPKPLAVEKTVQPARGWSDKSPDVGEAVRSGQPLVVEVFVRLCSEKRGGPCGKHEGAGEADNLDDNIYWGAVWGARRYLSRGYLGWKPVETGPGESWELERAVFSRNLSGARWGVSGDIEQIVVLHAIHGDSGEEALSRFRDRASGGGSVHLKDGRDVSVHVVGFMGRNPLLKNGKVPKEVDLPDSSSSSGAIPSFSIAAHSRETLGPWLLGTGSRALLLARGPVASEAYILQSVLDGVGHNDNTWNVEQRTIKSYAKFQKISEKVSALYFRRYLPKSLLPPTG
;
A
#
# COMPACT_ATOMS: atom_id res chain seq x y z
N MET A 1 16.15 35.22 49.86
CA MET A 1 16.88 36.42 49.38
C MET A 1 17.28 36.14 47.93
N LYS A 2 16.97 36.89 46.86
CA LYS A 2 16.31 38.16 46.53
C LYS A 2 15.68 37.91 45.13
N LEU A 3 14.35 38.05 44.97
CA LEU A 3 13.66 39.13 44.23
C LEU A 3 14.40 39.74 43.02
N GLY A 4 13.70 39.78 41.88
CA GLY A 4 14.06 40.57 40.70
C GLY A 4 12.94 40.60 39.65
N LEU A 5 11.85 41.29 39.97
CA LEU A 5 10.76 41.71 39.07
C LEU A 5 11.26 42.85 38.16
N ILE A 6 11.00 42.85 36.85
CA ILE A 6 10.81 44.09 36.07
C ILE A 6 9.65 43.89 35.08
N ARG A 7 8.75 44.88 35.09
CA ARG A 7 7.49 45.01 34.35
C ARG A 7 7.64 45.96 33.15
N SER A 8 6.76 45.73 32.17
CA SER A 8 6.07 46.71 31.30
C SER A 8 6.84 47.47 30.20
N PHE A 9 6.30 47.46 28.97
CA PHE A 9 5.49 48.58 28.44
C PHE A 9 4.79 48.21 27.11
N SER A 10 3.50 48.54 27.01
CA SER A 10 2.70 48.50 25.77
C SER A 10 2.99 49.72 24.89
N MET A 11 2.87 49.60 23.58
CA MET A 11 2.41 50.72 22.75
C MET A 11 1.73 50.21 21.48
N ALA A 12 0.42 50.47 21.38
CA ALA A 12 -0.37 50.36 20.17
C ALA A 12 -0.19 51.65 19.36
N LEU A 13 -0.09 51.53 18.03
CA LEU A 13 -0.24 52.65 17.12
C LEU A 13 -1.21 52.26 16.01
N ALA A 14 -2.41 52.85 16.05
CA ALA A 14 -3.34 52.89 14.95
C ALA A 14 -3.02 54.14 14.12
N LEU A 15 -2.87 53.99 12.80
CA LEU A 15 -2.94 55.10 11.86
C LEU A 15 -4.05 54.82 10.84
N SER A 16 -5.09 55.63 10.93
CA SER A 16 -6.07 55.84 9.87
C SER A 16 -5.52 56.88 8.89
N ALA A 17 -5.67 56.64 7.58
CA ALA A 17 -5.57 57.68 6.57
C ALA A 17 -6.66 57.51 5.51
N VAL A 18 -7.20 58.65 5.12
CA VAL A 18 -8.42 58.88 4.33
C VAL A 18 -8.08 59.04 2.85
N GLY A 19 -8.95 58.48 2.00
CA GLY A 19 -9.45 59.12 0.78
C GLY A 19 -8.60 59.03 -0.51
N LEU A 20 -9.22 58.53 -1.59
CA LEU A 20 -9.43 59.29 -2.83
C LEU A 20 -10.30 58.48 -3.82
N SER A 21 -11.16 59.21 -4.52
CA SER A 21 -12.23 58.75 -5.41
C SER A 21 -11.78 58.21 -6.77
N SER A 22 -12.64 57.34 -7.31
CA SER A 22 -13.12 57.27 -8.70
C SER A 22 -12.13 56.99 -9.84
N THR A 23 -12.22 55.79 -10.39
CA THR A 23 -12.25 55.60 -11.86
C THR A 23 -13.31 54.56 -12.22
N ALA A 24 -14.22 54.94 -13.12
CA ALA A 24 -15.18 54.05 -13.74
C ALA A 24 -14.44 53.05 -14.64
N GLN A 25 -14.60 51.75 -14.38
CA GLN A 25 -14.14 50.68 -15.26
C GLN A 25 -15.33 50.14 -16.05
N ALA A 26 -15.20 50.20 -17.38
CA ALA A 26 -16.10 49.59 -18.33
C ALA A 26 -16.12 48.06 -18.12
N GLU A 27 -17.31 47.49 -17.93
CA GLU A 27 -17.51 46.04 -17.85
C GLU A 27 -17.27 45.41 -19.23
N GLY A 28 -16.13 44.75 -19.39
CA GLY A 28 -15.90 43.81 -20.49
C GLY A 28 -16.75 42.53 -20.32
N PRO A 29 -17.03 41.80 -21.41
CA PRO A 29 -17.89 40.62 -21.35
C PRO A 29 -17.30 39.58 -20.40
N LYS A 30 -18.11 39.19 -19.41
CA LYS A 30 -17.80 38.15 -18.42
C LYS A 30 -17.42 36.86 -19.16
N PRO A 31 -16.20 36.32 -18.97
CA PRO A 31 -15.88 35.01 -19.54
C PRO A 31 -16.82 33.98 -18.93
N LEU A 32 -17.52 33.24 -19.79
CA LEU A 32 -18.32 32.07 -19.41
C LEU A 32 -17.38 31.11 -18.67
N ALA A 33 -17.53 31.06 -17.35
CA ALA A 33 -16.90 30.05 -16.53
C ALA A 33 -17.48 28.70 -16.94
N VAL A 34 -16.78 27.99 -17.82
CA VAL A 34 -16.94 26.55 -17.95
C VAL A 34 -16.39 25.98 -16.66
N GLU A 35 -17.27 25.87 -15.67
CA GLU A 35 -17.01 25.13 -14.45
C GLU A 35 -16.80 23.68 -14.88
N LYS A 36 -15.52 23.32 -15.12
CA LYS A 36 -15.12 21.93 -15.28
C LYS A 36 -15.45 21.27 -13.96
N THR A 37 -16.62 20.64 -13.89
CA THR A 37 -16.95 19.64 -12.89
C THR A 37 -15.90 18.54 -13.06
N VAL A 38 -14.81 18.66 -12.30
CA VAL A 38 -13.79 17.63 -12.18
C VAL A 38 -14.52 16.47 -11.50
N GLN A 39 -14.98 15.49 -12.29
CA GLN A 39 -15.46 14.24 -11.73
C GLN A 39 -14.37 13.74 -10.77
N PRO A 40 -14.72 13.42 -9.51
CA PRO A 40 -13.73 12.95 -8.56
C PRO A 40 -13.00 11.76 -9.19
N ALA A 41 -11.67 11.79 -9.12
CA ALA A 41 -10.85 10.76 -9.74
C ALA A 41 -11.31 9.38 -9.23
N ARG A 42 -11.84 8.57 -10.17
CA ARG A 42 -12.37 7.21 -9.97
C ARG A 42 -11.42 6.35 -9.14
N GLY A 43 -11.94 5.68 -8.11
CA GLY A 43 -11.14 4.85 -7.20
C GLY A 43 -10.64 3.57 -7.87
N TRP A 44 -9.79 2.80 -7.17
CA TRP A 44 -9.40 1.49 -7.68
C TRP A 44 -10.58 0.51 -7.69
N SER A 45 -11.50 0.65 -6.72
CA SER A 45 -12.69 -0.21 -6.58
C SER A 45 -13.66 -0.08 -7.76
N ASP A 46 -13.56 0.98 -8.58
CA ASP A 46 -14.43 1.14 -9.75
C ASP A 46 -14.20 0.04 -10.81
N LYS A 47 -13.09 -0.69 -10.69
CA LYS A 47 -12.75 -1.86 -11.51
C LYS A 47 -13.02 -3.19 -10.80
N SER A 48 -13.58 -3.13 -9.59
CA SER A 48 -13.98 -4.24 -8.71
C SER A 48 -15.27 -3.82 -7.97
N PRO A 49 -16.38 -3.70 -8.71
CA PRO A 49 -17.62 -3.11 -8.19
C PRO A 49 -18.22 -3.91 -7.02
N ASP A 50 -17.98 -5.22 -6.99
CA ASP A 50 -18.28 -6.13 -5.89
C ASP A 50 -17.64 -5.67 -4.57
N VAL A 51 -16.36 -5.29 -4.60
CA VAL A 51 -15.65 -4.75 -3.43
C VAL A 51 -16.24 -3.39 -3.02
N GLY A 52 -16.50 -2.52 -4.00
CA GLY A 52 -17.11 -1.22 -3.74
C GLY A 52 -18.48 -1.36 -3.05
N GLU A 53 -19.28 -2.33 -3.48
CA GLU A 53 -20.58 -2.61 -2.90
C GLU A 53 -20.48 -3.21 -1.50
N ALA A 54 -19.59 -4.18 -1.29
CA ALA A 54 -19.33 -4.78 0.02
C ALA A 54 -18.99 -3.70 1.07
N VAL A 55 -18.04 -2.82 0.77
CA VAL A 55 -17.65 -1.74 1.68
C VAL A 55 -18.78 -0.74 1.91
N ARG A 56 -19.52 -0.35 0.87
CA ARG A 56 -20.70 0.54 1.02
C ARG A 56 -21.81 -0.07 1.86
N SER A 57 -21.95 -1.40 1.83
CA SER A 57 -22.90 -2.16 2.66
C SER A 57 -22.45 -2.35 4.11
N GLY A 58 -21.28 -1.81 4.49
CA GLY A 58 -20.75 -1.87 5.85
C GLY A 58 -19.86 -3.09 6.14
N GLN A 59 -19.47 -3.87 5.12
CA GLN A 59 -18.46 -4.91 5.31
C GLN A 59 -17.06 -4.31 5.48
N PRO A 60 -16.18 -4.91 6.30
CA PRO A 60 -14.80 -4.45 6.42
C PRO A 60 -14.04 -4.62 5.11
N LEU A 61 -13.20 -3.64 4.77
CA LEU A 61 -12.24 -3.76 3.68
C LEU A 61 -11.04 -4.61 4.14
N VAL A 62 -10.96 -5.84 3.64
CA VAL A 62 -9.93 -6.81 4.06
C VAL A 62 -8.80 -6.91 3.04
N VAL A 63 -7.57 -6.75 3.53
CA VAL A 63 -6.33 -6.99 2.79
C VAL A 63 -5.57 -8.15 3.42
N GLU A 64 -5.36 -9.23 2.68
CA GLU A 64 -4.55 -10.37 3.15
C GLU A 64 -3.17 -10.31 2.53
N VAL A 65 -2.10 -10.56 3.30
CA VAL A 65 -0.72 -10.42 2.85
C VAL A 65 0.10 -11.62 3.26
N PHE A 66 0.67 -12.29 2.25
CA PHE A 66 1.64 -13.37 2.44
C PHE A 66 3.05 -12.77 2.52
N VAL A 67 3.67 -12.86 3.69
CA VAL A 67 5.01 -12.34 3.96
C VAL A 67 5.99 -13.48 4.01
N ARG A 68 6.72 -13.68 2.91
CA ARG A 68 7.83 -14.64 2.89
C ARG A 68 9.01 -14.02 3.63
N LEU A 69 9.38 -14.61 4.77
CA LEU A 69 10.49 -14.16 5.60
C LEU A 69 11.84 -14.23 4.85
N CYS A 70 12.81 -13.43 5.31
CA CYS A 70 14.15 -13.48 4.73
C CYS A 70 14.86 -14.77 5.15
N SER A 71 15.64 -15.35 4.24
CA SER A 71 16.49 -16.52 4.49
C SER A 71 17.81 -16.33 3.76
N GLU A 72 18.90 -16.18 4.50
CA GLU A 72 20.24 -16.08 3.92
C GLU A 72 20.69 -17.39 3.29
N LYS A 73 20.26 -18.53 3.86
CA LYS A 73 20.53 -19.88 3.34
C LYS A 73 20.12 -20.03 1.87
N ARG A 74 19.02 -19.40 1.48
CA ARG A 74 18.43 -19.53 0.13
C ARG A 74 18.45 -18.25 -0.70
N GLY A 75 19.36 -17.32 -0.37
CA GLY A 75 19.88 -16.44 -1.41
C GLY A 75 20.58 -15.16 -0.96
N GLY A 76 21.49 -15.29 -0.01
CA GLY A 76 22.41 -14.20 0.29
C GLY A 76 21.81 -13.13 1.21
N PRO A 77 22.56 -12.05 1.45
CA PRO A 77 22.48 -11.27 2.68
C PRO A 77 21.14 -10.57 2.87
N CYS A 78 20.60 -10.68 4.09
CA CYS A 78 19.32 -10.10 4.50
C CYS A 78 19.49 -8.81 5.33
N GLY A 79 20.65 -8.17 5.21
CA GLY A 79 21.04 -7.01 6.01
C GLY A 79 22.38 -7.25 6.69
N LYS A 80 22.71 -6.38 7.64
CA LYS A 80 23.95 -6.49 8.45
C LYS A 80 23.70 -6.90 9.90
N HIS A 81 22.43 -6.95 10.31
CA HIS A 81 22.05 -7.29 11.67
C HIS A 81 21.91 -8.79 11.83
N GLU A 82 22.40 -9.31 12.96
CA GLU A 82 22.18 -10.69 13.39
C GLU A 82 20.67 -10.98 13.47
N GLY A 83 20.24 -12.19 13.11
CA GLY A 83 18.83 -12.59 13.09
C GLY A 83 18.01 -12.08 11.90
N ALA A 84 18.40 -10.99 11.23
CA ALA A 84 17.60 -10.39 10.13
C ALA A 84 17.36 -11.33 8.94
N GLY A 85 18.28 -12.28 8.75
CA GLY A 85 18.28 -13.29 7.70
C GLY A 85 17.90 -14.69 8.13
N GLU A 86 17.48 -14.86 9.38
CA GLU A 86 17.06 -16.15 9.92
C GLU A 86 15.58 -16.37 9.64
N ALA A 87 15.30 -17.46 8.93
CA ALA A 87 13.99 -17.75 8.37
C ALA A 87 12.92 -18.08 9.43
N ASP A 88 13.34 -18.44 10.65
CA ASP A 88 12.49 -18.75 11.81
C ASP A 88 12.47 -17.64 12.88
N ASN A 89 13.37 -16.64 12.78
CA ASN A 89 13.50 -15.60 13.81
C ASN A 89 12.45 -14.49 13.59
N LEU A 90 11.24 -14.69 14.13
CA LEU A 90 10.12 -13.76 13.97
C LEU A 90 10.36 -12.38 14.60
N ASP A 91 11.26 -12.23 15.56
CA ASP A 91 11.48 -10.96 16.23
C ASP A 91 12.49 -10.07 15.51
N ASP A 92 13.47 -10.65 14.83
CA ASP A 92 14.51 -9.88 14.14
C ASP A 92 14.42 -9.95 12.61
N ASN A 93 13.60 -10.84 12.04
CA ASN A 93 13.52 -10.96 10.57
C ASN A 93 13.13 -9.62 9.92
N ILE A 94 13.90 -9.22 8.90
CA ILE A 94 13.78 -7.90 8.26
C ILE A 94 12.38 -7.63 7.67
N TYR A 95 11.65 -8.67 7.27
CA TYR A 95 10.31 -8.53 6.71
C TYR A 95 9.18 -8.60 7.75
N TRP A 96 9.48 -8.91 9.02
CA TRP A 96 8.45 -9.21 10.02
C TRP A 96 8.64 -8.48 11.37
N GLY A 97 9.62 -8.89 12.17
CA GLY A 97 9.84 -8.37 13.53
C GLY A 97 10.80 -7.19 13.62
N ALA A 98 11.67 -7.01 12.62
CA ALA A 98 12.62 -5.90 12.61
C ALA A 98 11.94 -4.52 12.64
N VAL A 99 12.74 -3.46 12.77
CA VAL A 99 12.28 -2.07 12.81
C VAL A 99 11.36 -1.71 11.62
N TRP A 100 11.58 -2.28 10.43
CA TRP A 100 10.71 -2.06 9.28
C TRP A 100 9.98 -3.34 8.83
N GLY A 101 9.91 -4.35 9.70
CA GLY A 101 9.16 -5.57 9.46
C GLY A 101 7.65 -5.35 9.60
N ALA A 102 6.85 -6.10 8.83
CA ALA A 102 5.42 -5.86 8.66
C ALA A 102 4.65 -5.86 9.99
N ARG A 103 4.75 -6.94 10.78
CA ARG A 103 4.10 -7.03 12.10
C ARG A 103 4.54 -5.89 13.00
N ARG A 104 5.86 -5.74 13.23
CA ARG A 104 6.38 -4.74 14.16
C ARG A 104 5.97 -3.33 13.77
N TYR A 105 5.99 -3.00 12.49
CA TYR A 105 5.65 -1.67 11.99
C TYR A 105 4.18 -1.31 12.25
N LEU A 106 3.26 -2.24 11.99
CA LEU A 106 1.82 -2.03 12.22
C LEU A 106 1.46 -2.02 13.71
N SER A 107 2.19 -2.74 14.55
CA SER A 107 1.98 -2.74 16.02
C SER A 107 2.33 -1.42 16.73
N ARG A 108 2.92 -0.42 16.05
CA ARG A 108 3.42 0.80 16.72
C ARG A 108 2.35 1.80 17.14
N GLY A 109 1.08 1.58 16.77
CA GLY A 109 -0.07 2.40 17.18
C GLY A 109 -0.18 3.79 16.54
N TYR A 110 0.93 4.48 16.23
CA TYR A 110 0.90 5.84 15.65
C TYR A 110 0.34 5.90 14.21
N LEU A 111 0.09 4.75 13.58
CA LEU A 111 -0.50 4.61 12.25
C LEU A 111 -2.02 4.35 12.30
N GLY A 112 -2.62 4.36 13.50
CA GLY A 112 -4.05 4.11 13.72
C GLY A 112 -4.45 2.64 13.73
N TRP A 113 -3.50 1.72 13.49
CA TRP A 113 -3.72 0.28 13.57
C TRP A 113 -3.88 -0.19 15.02
N LYS A 114 -4.87 -1.03 15.25
CA LYS A 114 -5.12 -1.75 16.50
C LYS A 114 -4.93 -3.24 16.25
N PRO A 115 -4.19 -3.96 17.12
CA PRO A 115 -4.10 -5.41 17.01
C PRO A 115 -5.46 -6.05 17.29
N VAL A 116 -5.88 -6.96 16.43
CA VAL A 116 -7.05 -7.84 16.61
C VAL A 116 -6.58 -9.22 17.05
N GLU A 117 -5.50 -9.71 16.45
CA GLU A 117 -4.92 -11.01 16.72
C GLU A 117 -3.41 -10.98 16.46
N THR A 118 -2.63 -11.67 17.28
CA THR A 118 -1.24 -12.04 16.96
C THR A 118 -0.92 -13.36 17.67
N GLY A 119 -0.32 -14.30 16.97
CA GLY A 119 0.13 -15.56 17.56
C GLY A 119 0.47 -16.62 16.52
N PRO A 120 0.78 -17.85 16.97
CA PRO A 120 1.13 -18.95 16.08
C PRO A 120 0.11 -19.15 14.97
N GLY A 121 0.62 -19.48 13.78
CA GLY A 121 -0.18 -19.88 12.63
C GLY A 121 -0.94 -21.19 12.84
N GLU A 122 -1.81 -21.51 11.90
CA GLU A 122 -2.55 -22.78 11.95
C GLU A 122 -1.70 -24.00 11.57
N SER A 123 -0.76 -23.86 10.62
CA SER A 123 0.13 -24.96 10.21
C SER A 123 1.26 -24.57 9.26
N TRP A 124 0.95 -23.81 8.21
CA TRP A 124 1.89 -23.49 7.10
C TRP A 124 2.60 -22.15 7.27
N GLU A 125 2.07 -21.29 8.14
CA GLU A 125 2.69 -20.05 8.56
C GLU A 125 3.24 -20.20 9.98
N LEU A 126 4.31 -19.46 10.26
CA LEU A 126 4.94 -19.42 11.58
C LEU A 126 4.14 -18.55 12.56
N GLU A 127 3.60 -17.43 12.07
CA GLU A 127 2.83 -16.48 12.86
C GLU A 127 1.78 -15.78 11.98
N ARG A 128 0.59 -15.59 12.54
CA ARG A 128 -0.46 -14.76 11.96
C ARG A 128 -0.61 -13.49 12.79
N ALA A 129 -0.71 -12.35 12.12
CA ALA A 129 -1.01 -11.07 12.76
C ALA A 129 -2.14 -10.35 12.03
N VAL A 130 -3.17 -9.94 12.76
CA VAL A 130 -4.33 -9.21 12.25
C VAL A 130 -4.41 -7.85 12.92
N PHE A 131 -4.56 -6.81 12.10
CA PHE A 131 -4.75 -5.45 12.58
C PHE A 131 -5.99 -4.83 11.92
N SER A 132 -6.68 -3.96 12.65
CA SER A 132 -7.78 -3.18 12.11
C SER A 132 -7.59 -1.69 12.39
N ARG A 133 -8.23 -0.86 11.56
CA ARG A 133 -8.36 0.59 11.78
C ARG A 133 -9.63 1.11 11.12
N ASN A 134 -10.10 2.25 11.60
CA ASN A 134 -11.20 2.99 10.97
C ASN A 134 -10.65 4.10 10.08
N LEU A 135 -11.25 4.28 8.90
CA LEU A 135 -10.92 5.32 7.94
C LEU A 135 -12.20 6.03 7.50
N SER A 136 -12.11 7.30 7.12
CA SER A 136 -13.26 8.01 6.57
C SER A 136 -13.81 7.30 5.32
N GLY A 137 -15.11 7.01 5.32
CA GLY A 137 -15.83 6.38 4.21
C GLY A 137 -16.15 7.33 3.05
N ALA A 138 -15.76 8.61 3.11
CA ALA A 138 -16.12 9.61 2.10
C ALA A 138 -15.69 9.21 0.67
N ARG A 139 -14.50 8.60 0.53
CA ARG A 139 -13.98 8.10 -0.76
C ARG A 139 -14.65 6.81 -1.24
N TRP A 140 -15.47 6.21 -0.40
CA TRP A 140 -16.30 5.04 -0.68
C TRP A 140 -17.77 5.43 -0.89
N GLY A 141 -18.14 6.70 -0.74
CA GLY A 141 -19.53 7.16 -0.79
C GLY A 141 -20.33 6.84 0.48
N VAL A 142 -19.65 6.64 1.61
CA VAL A 142 -20.25 6.34 2.92
C VAL A 142 -20.06 7.56 3.83
N SER A 143 -21.10 7.95 4.58
CA SER A 143 -21.07 9.13 5.45
C SER A 143 -20.29 8.93 6.76
N GLY A 144 -20.10 7.68 7.18
CA GLY A 144 -19.34 7.30 8.37
C GLY A 144 -17.94 6.78 8.05
N ASP A 145 -17.35 6.12 9.04
CA ASP A 145 -16.09 5.40 8.86
C ASP A 145 -16.33 4.01 8.24
N ILE A 146 -15.31 3.51 7.54
CA ILE A 146 -15.19 2.12 7.15
C ILE A 146 -14.12 1.44 8.01
N GLU A 147 -14.31 0.16 8.32
CA GLU A 147 -13.27 -0.66 8.93
C GLU A 147 -12.34 -1.19 7.82
N GLN A 148 -11.03 -1.04 8.00
CA GLN A 148 -10.01 -1.72 7.21
C GLN A 148 -9.32 -2.75 8.08
N ILE A 149 -9.25 -3.99 7.60
CA ILE A 149 -8.55 -5.11 8.25
C ILE A 149 -7.38 -5.52 7.37
N VAL A 150 -6.22 -5.74 7.98
CA VAL A 150 -5.08 -6.39 7.34
C VAL A 150 -4.75 -7.68 8.06
N VAL A 151 -4.66 -8.78 7.30
CA VAL A 151 -4.23 -10.10 7.77
C VAL A 151 -2.86 -10.36 7.20
N LEU A 152 -1.88 -10.57 8.07
CA LEU A 152 -0.51 -10.85 7.70
C LEU A 152 -0.16 -12.29 8.06
N HIS A 153 0.45 -12.99 7.11
CA HIS A 153 0.91 -14.36 7.27
C HIS A 153 2.43 -14.44 7.17
N ALA A 154 3.12 -14.78 8.27
CA ALA A 154 4.57 -14.97 8.28
C ALA A 154 4.92 -16.37 7.80
N ILE A 155 5.44 -16.48 6.58
CA ILE A 155 5.80 -17.76 5.96
C ILE A 155 7.32 -17.91 6.02
N HIS A 156 7.77 -19.09 6.47
CA HIS A 156 9.18 -19.43 6.55
C HIS A 156 9.94 -19.08 5.25
N GLY A 157 11.13 -18.48 5.39
CA GLY A 157 11.85 -17.89 4.25
C GLY A 157 12.31 -18.89 3.18
N ASP A 158 12.40 -20.17 3.53
CA ASP A 158 12.72 -21.25 2.59
C ASP A 158 11.51 -21.79 1.82
N SER A 159 10.30 -21.48 2.26
CA SER A 159 9.03 -21.97 1.70
C SER A 159 8.51 -21.05 0.60
N GLY A 160 9.38 -20.73 -0.36
CA GLY A 160 9.09 -19.78 -1.44
C GLY A 160 7.93 -20.19 -2.35
N GLU A 161 7.87 -21.47 -2.74
CA GLU A 161 6.79 -22.01 -3.57
C GLU A 161 5.45 -21.99 -2.84
N GLU A 162 5.42 -22.37 -1.55
CA GLU A 162 4.21 -22.34 -0.72
C GLU A 162 3.66 -20.91 -0.60
N ALA A 163 4.54 -19.95 -0.29
CA ALA A 163 4.15 -18.54 -0.20
C ALA A 163 3.60 -17.99 -1.53
N LEU A 164 4.20 -18.41 -2.65
CA LEU A 164 3.76 -18.00 -3.96
C LEU A 164 2.45 -18.67 -4.38
N SER A 165 2.28 -19.96 -4.12
CA SER A 165 1.05 -20.69 -4.43
C SER A 165 -0.13 -20.05 -3.70
N ARG A 166 -0.01 -19.80 -2.39
CA ARG A 166 -1.08 -19.17 -1.61
C ARG A 166 -1.46 -17.79 -2.12
N PHE A 167 -0.46 -16.98 -2.45
CA PHE A 167 -0.71 -15.68 -3.08
C PHE A 167 -1.43 -15.81 -4.42
N ARG A 168 -1.00 -16.74 -5.28
CA ARG A 168 -1.59 -17.00 -6.61
C ARG A 168 -3.02 -17.53 -6.49
N ASP A 169 -3.26 -18.48 -5.61
CA ASP A 169 -4.57 -19.08 -5.34
C ASP A 169 -5.55 -18.02 -4.85
N ARG A 170 -5.14 -17.21 -3.87
CA ARG A 170 -5.96 -16.09 -3.39
C ARG A 170 -6.18 -15.02 -4.46
N ALA A 171 -5.17 -14.67 -5.25
CA ALA A 171 -5.29 -13.65 -6.29
C ALA A 171 -6.24 -14.06 -7.43
N SER A 172 -6.27 -15.34 -7.76
CA SER A 172 -7.09 -15.89 -8.85
C SER A 172 -8.47 -16.38 -8.38
N GLY A 173 -8.61 -16.86 -7.15
CA GLY A 173 -9.85 -17.44 -6.63
C GLY A 173 -10.60 -16.58 -5.61
N GLY A 174 -9.97 -15.54 -5.06
CA GLY A 174 -10.51 -14.83 -3.91
C GLY A 174 -10.54 -15.73 -2.67
N GLY A 175 -11.45 -15.45 -1.74
CA GLY A 175 -11.65 -16.28 -0.56
C GLY A 175 -12.07 -15.47 0.67
N SER A 176 -12.07 -16.14 1.81
CA SER A 176 -12.39 -15.56 3.11
C SER A 176 -11.34 -15.95 4.15
N VAL A 177 -11.32 -15.22 5.26
CA VAL A 177 -10.50 -15.49 6.43
C VAL A 177 -11.39 -15.51 7.68
N HIS A 178 -11.18 -16.53 8.52
CA HIS A 178 -11.79 -16.60 9.85
C HIS A 178 -10.93 -15.80 10.83
N LEU A 179 -11.52 -14.85 11.54
CA LEU A 179 -10.85 -14.05 12.56
C LEU A 179 -11.07 -14.67 13.94
N LYS A 180 -10.11 -14.54 14.87
CA LYS A 180 -10.28 -15.01 16.26
C LYS A 180 -11.44 -14.37 17.03
N ASP A 181 -11.98 -13.24 16.55
CA ASP A 181 -13.18 -12.61 17.10
C ASP A 181 -14.49 -13.25 16.61
N GLY A 182 -14.41 -14.33 15.83
CA GLY A 182 -15.53 -15.13 15.34
C GLY A 182 -16.10 -14.67 14.00
N ARG A 183 -15.56 -13.61 13.39
CA ARG A 183 -16.01 -13.13 12.07
C ARG A 183 -15.38 -13.91 10.93
N ASP A 184 -16.21 -14.33 9.98
CA ASP A 184 -15.76 -14.75 8.64
C ASP A 184 -15.86 -13.54 7.70
N VAL A 185 -14.73 -13.13 7.13
CA VAL A 185 -14.67 -11.93 6.28
C VAL A 185 -14.09 -12.26 4.91
N SER A 186 -14.73 -11.76 3.85
CA SER A 186 -14.24 -11.88 2.48
C SER A 186 -12.97 -11.07 2.27
N VAL A 187 -12.00 -11.62 1.55
CA VAL A 187 -10.77 -10.93 1.18
C VAL A 187 -10.96 -10.16 -0.11
N HIS A 188 -10.66 -8.87 -0.06
CA HIS A 188 -10.92 -7.93 -1.15
C HIS A 188 -9.65 -7.57 -1.92
N VAL A 189 -8.49 -7.63 -1.27
CA VAL A 189 -7.18 -7.39 -1.89
C VAL A 189 -6.17 -8.39 -1.31
N VAL A 190 -5.30 -8.92 -2.15
CA VAL A 190 -4.20 -9.80 -1.71
C VAL A 190 -2.82 -9.21 -2.00
N GLY A 191 -1.90 -9.35 -1.06
CA GLY A 191 -0.52 -8.89 -1.13
C GLY A 191 0.49 -10.03 -1.06
N PHE A 192 1.60 -9.87 -1.77
CA PHE A 192 2.82 -10.64 -1.54
C PHE A 192 3.96 -9.71 -1.15
N MET A 193 4.70 -10.04 -0.09
CA MET A 193 5.84 -9.27 0.39
C MET A 193 7.02 -10.17 0.73
N GLY A 194 8.22 -9.66 0.47
CA GLY A 194 9.47 -10.32 0.81
C GLY A 194 10.25 -10.75 -0.42
N ARG A 195 11.06 -11.80 -0.26
CA ARG A 195 11.95 -12.24 -1.34
C ARG A 195 11.16 -12.86 -2.49
N ASN A 196 11.40 -12.39 -3.71
CA ASN A 196 10.81 -12.98 -4.90
C ASN A 196 11.37 -14.40 -5.19
N PRO A 197 10.56 -15.47 -5.09
CA PRO A 197 11.00 -16.84 -5.37
C PRO A 197 11.27 -17.11 -6.85
N LEU A 198 10.71 -16.30 -7.76
CA LEU A 198 10.85 -16.49 -9.21
C LEU A 198 12.17 -15.99 -9.78
N LEU A 199 12.98 -15.29 -8.98
CA LEU A 199 14.30 -14.84 -9.41
C LEU A 199 15.30 -15.99 -9.40
N LYS A 200 15.88 -16.30 -10.56
CA LYS A 200 16.97 -17.27 -10.69
C LYS A 200 18.30 -16.54 -10.59
N ASN A 201 19.11 -16.85 -9.57
CA ASN A 201 20.39 -16.18 -9.29
C ASN A 201 20.27 -14.64 -9.24
N GLY A 202 19.18 -14.14 -8.64
CA GLY A 202 18.91 -12.70 -8.53
C GLY A 202 18.48 -12.02 -9.83
N LYS A 203 18.17 -12.77 -10.88
CA LYS A 203 17.77 -12.25 -12.19
C LYS A 203 16.37 -12.72 -12.57
N VAL A 204 15.68 -11.88 -13.34
CA VAL A 204 14.41 -12.23 -13.97
C VAL A 204 14.68 -13.39 -14.95
N PRO A 205 13.91 -14.49 -14.89
CA PRO A 205 14.05 -15.59 -15.81
C PRO A 205 13.66 -15.15 -17.23
N LYS A 206 14.24 -15.80 -18.26
CA LYS A 206 13.92 -15.49 -19.66
C LYS A 206 12.47 -15.85 -20.02
N GLU A 207 11.96 -16.89 -19.37
CA GLU A 207 10.59 -17.38 -19.52
C GLU A 207 9.88 -17.23 -18.18
N VAL A 208 8.65 -16.76 -18.24
CA VAL A 208 7.77 -16.60 -17.09
C VAL A 208 6.65 -17.61 -17.27
N ASP A 209 6.42 -18.37 -16.22
CA ASP A 209 5.30 -19.31 -16.14
C ASP A 209 3.97 -18.53 -16.24
N LEU A 210 3.14 -18.91 -17.20
CA LEU A 210 1.83 -18.30 -17.45
C LEU A 210 0.75 -19.30 -17.02
N PRO A 211 -0.38 -18.82 -16.47
CA PRO A 211 -1.48 -19.70 -16.15
C PRO A 211 -2.01 -20.36 -17.43
N ASP A 212 -2.46 -21.61 -17.31
CA ASP A 212 -3.30 -22.21 -18.34
C ASP A 212 -4.52 -21.30 -18.53
N SER A 213 -4.77 -20.91 -19.78
CA SER A 213 -5.60 -19.76 -20.13
C SER A 213 -7.04 -19.88 -19.60
N SER A 214 -7.31 -19.36 -18.41
CA SER A 214 -8.66 -19.09 -17.92
C SER A 214 -8.64 -17.93 -16.95
N SER A 215 -9.26 -16.81 -17.36
CA SER A 215 -9.63 -15.76 -16.42
C SER A 215 -10.61 -16.37 -15.40
N SER A 216 -10.25 -16.38 -14.13
CA SER A 216 -11.15 -16.84 -13.08
C SER A 216 -12.15 -15.74 -12.75
N SER A 217 -13.43 -16.10 -12.65
CA SER A 217 -14.48 -15.17 -12.19
C SER A 217 -14.28 -14.71 -10.75
N GLY A 218 -13.44 -15.40 -9.97
CA GLY A 218 -13.11 -15.07 -8.58
C GLY A 218 -11.85 -14.23 -8.41
N ALA A 219 -11.21 -13.77 -9.49
CA ALA A 219 -9.95 -13.05 -9.37
C ALA A 219 -10.14 -11.70 -8.66
N ILE A 220 -9.33 -11.47 -7.60
CA ILE A 220 -9.37 -10.23 -6.82
C ILE A 220 -8.16 -9.34 -7.12
N PRO A 221 -8.24 -8.02 -6.86
CA PRO A 221 -7.10 -7.13 -6.94
C PRO A 221 -5.93 -7.59 -6.07
N SER A 222 -4.72 -7.33 -6.55
CA SER A 222 -3.50 -7.81 -5.90
C SER A 222 -2.41 -6.74 -5.83
N PHE A 223 -1.38 -6.95 -5.02
CA PHE A 223 -0.13 -6.20 -5.12
C PHE A 223 1.06 -7.08 -4.76
N SER A 224 2.25 -6.69 -5.19
CA SER A 224 3.49 -7.33 -4.74
C SER A 224 4.57 -6.31 -4.42
N ILE A 225 5.15 -6.49 -3.24
CA ILE A 225 6.32 -5.78 -2.70
C ILE A 225 7.47 -6.78 -2.69
N ALA A 226 7.84 -7.25 -3.88
CA ALA A 226 8.98 -8.12 -4.10
C ALA A 226 9.76 -7.65 -5.33
N ALA A 227 11.09 -7.80 -5.29
CA ALA A 227 11.97 -7.34 -6.36
C ALA A 227 11.58 -7.93 -7.73
N HIS A 228 11.49 -7.08 -8.75
CA HIS A 228 11.09 -7.47 -10.12
C HIS A 228 9.77 -8.26 -10.20
N SER A 229 8.85 -8.06 -9.25
CA SER A 229 7.51 -8.67 -9.27
C SER A 229 6.70 -8.30 -10.50
N ARG A 230 6.98 -7.16 -11.13
CA ARG A 230 6.32 -6.77 -12.38
C ARG A 230 6.62 -7.72 -13.52
N GLU A 231 7.89 -8.05 -13.71
CA GLU A 231 8.34 -8.92 -14.78
C GLU A 231 8.02 -10.39 -14.48
N THR A 232 8.08 -10.79 -13.21
CA THR A 232 7.95 -12.19 -12.80
C THR A 232 6.53 -12.61 -12.42
N LEU A 233 5.74 -11.74 -11.79
CA LEU A 233 4.37 -12.03 -11.35
C LEU A 233 3.32 -11.31 -12.21
N GLY A 234 3.66 -10.16 -12.78
CA GLY A 234 2.72 -9.35 -13.57
C GLY A 234 2.04 -10.12 -14.70
N PRO A 235 2.77 -10.86 -15.56
CA PRO A 235 2.15 -11.67 -16.61
C PRO A 235 1.17 -12.70 -16.07
N TRP A 236 1.53 -13.40 -14.99
CA TRP A 236 0.68 -14.42 -14.38
C TRP A 236 -0.60 -13.83 -13.77
N LEU A 237 -0.47 -12.73 -13.01
CA LEU A 237 -1.60 -12.03 -12.40
C LEU A 237 -2.56 -11.49 -13.46
N LEU A 238 -2.02 -10.91 -14.53
CA LEU A 238 -2.85 -10.43 -15.65
C LEU A 238 -3.57 -11.59 -16.35
N GLY A 239 -2.86 -12.71 -16.59
CA GLY A 239 -3.42 -13.89 -17.24
C GLY A 239 -4.56 -14.55 -16.46
N THR A 240 -4.54 -14.47 -15.13
CA THR A 240 -5.62 -15.00 -14.26
C THR A 240 -6.77 -14.02 -14.02
N GLY A 241 -6.65 -12.78 -14.49
CA GLY A 241 -7.64 -11.72 -14.28
C GLY A 241 -7.39 -10.87 -13.02
N SER A 242 -6.39 -11.20 -12.20
CA SER A 242 -6.04 -10.42 -11.02
C SER A 242 -5.44 -9.06 -11.42
N ARG A 243 -6.08 -7.99 -10.94
CA ARG A 243 -5.68 -6.62 -11.27
C ARG A 243 -4.67 -6.12 -10.25
N ALA A 244 -3.40 -6.09 -10.62
CA ALA A 244 -2.38 -5.55 -9.74
C ALA A 244 -2.64 -4.05 -9.44
N LEU A 245 -2.49 -3.63 -8.19
CA LEU A 245 -2.53 -2.24 -7.72
C LEU A 245 -1.12 -1.65 -7.67
N LEU A 246 -0.12 -2.48 -7.34
CA LEU A 246 1.30 -2.14 -7.31
C LEU A 246 2.15 -3.37 -7.65
N LEU A 247 3.16 -3.20 -8.50
CA LEU A 247 4.23 -4.18 -8.75
C LEU A 247 5.57 -3.47 -8.87
N ALA A 248 6.61 -4.03 -8.26
CA ALA A 248 7.97 -3.48 -8.35
C ALA A 248 8.72 -3.98 -9.59
N ARG A 249 9.49 -3.09 -10.20
CA ARG A 249 10.30 -3.32 -11.42
C ARG A 249 11.76 -3.66 -11.11
N GLY A 250 12.25 -3.22 -9.97
CA GLY A 250 13.68 -3.24 -9.61
C GLY A 250 13.95 -3.98 -8.31
N PRO A 251 15.21 -3.94 -7.84
CA PRO A 251 15.58 -4.43 -6.53
C PRO A 251 15.00 -3.49 -5.45
N VAL A 252 13.83 -3.84 -4.95
CA VAL A 252 13.11 -3.09 -3.92
C VAL A 252 13.39 -3.68 -2.54
N ALA A 253 13.69 -2.83 -1.55
CA ALA A 253 13.66 -3.25 -0.15
C ALA A 253 12.21 -3.54 0.23
N SER A 254 11.91 -4.81 0.52
CA SER A 254 10.55 -5.30 0.75
C SER A 254 10.11 -5.03 2.19
N GLU A 255 9.93 -3.76 2.54
CA GLU A 255 9.75 -3.28 3.92
C GLU A 255 8.36 -2.67 4.17
N ALA A 256 7.96 -2.62 5.44
CA ALA A 256 6.59 -2.32 5.86
C ALA A 256 6.12 -0.89 5.56
N TYR A 257 7.02 0.08 5.38
CA TYR A 257 6.61 1.43 5.00
C TYR A 257 6.06 1.50 3.56
N ILE A 258 6.43 0.54 2.69
CA ILE A 258 5.80 0.37 1.38
C ILE A 258 4.41 -0.23 1.58
N LEU A 259 4.31 -1.29 2.38
CA LEU A 259 3.04 -1.94 2.71
C LEU A 259 2.04 -0.93 3.26
N GLN A 260 2.45 -0.11 4.23
CA GLN A 260 1.62 0.96 4.77
C GLN A 260 1.12 1.93 3.70
N SER A 261 1.96 2.30 2.73
CA SER A 261 1.58 3.20 1.64
C SER A 261 0.53 2.59 0.71
N VAL A 262 0.63 1.29 0.47
CA VAL A 262 -0.37 0.51 -0.28
C VAL A 262 -1.66 0.41 0.52
N LEU A 263 -1.60 0.04 1.81
CA LEU A 263 -2.76 -0.06 2.69
C LEU A 263 -3.50 1.28 2.81
N ASP A 264 -2.78 2.39 2.87
CA ASP A 264 -3.36 3.73 2.84
C ASP A 264 -4.04 4.03 1.51
N GLY A 265 -3.41 3.73 0.38
CA GLY A 265 -4.03 3.94 -0.93
C GLY A 265 -5.27 3.07 -1.13
N VAL A 266 -5.20 1.80 -0.72
CA VAL A 266 -6.32 0.86 -0.76
C VAL A 266 -7.47 1.37 0.11
N GLY A 267 -7.18 1.74 1.37
CA GLY A 267 -8.17 2.20 2.33
C GLY A 267 -8.85 3.52 1.95
N HIS A 268 -8.14 4.44 1.28
CA HIS A 268 -8.72 5.70 0.80
C HIS A 268 -9.35 5.60 -0.61
N ASN A 269 -9.50 4.38 -1.12
CA ASN A 269 -9.97 4.11 -2.47
C ASN A 269 -9.24 4.95 -3.54
N ASP A 270 -7.92 5.05 -3.42
CA ASP A 270 -7.10 5.76 -4.37
C ASP A 270 -7.03 5.01 -5.70
N ASN A 271 -7.04 5.73 -6.82
CA ASN A 271 -6.73 5.08 -8.09
C ASN A 271 -5.30 4.49 -8.06
N THR A 272 -5.00 3.56 -8.97
CA THR A 272 -3.69 2.89 -8.99
C THR A 272 -2.51 3.84 -9.15
N TRP A 273 -2.70 4.99 -9.80
CA TRP A 273 -1.64 6.01 -9.93
C TRP A 273 -1.34 6.66 -8.58
N ASN A 274 -2.35 7.01 -7.80
CA ASN A 274 -2.20 7.56 -6.45
C ASN A 274 -1.52 6.54 -5.50
N VAL A 275 -1.92 5.27 -5.55
CA VAL A 275 -1.27 4.18 -4.77
C VAL A 275 0.23 4.11 -5.10
N GLU A 276 0.57 4.19 -6.38
CA GLU A 276 1.94 4.21 -6.86
C GLU A 276 2.69 5.47 -6.38
N GLN A 277 2.10 6.66 -6.48
CA GLN A 277 2.73 7.90 -6.00
C GLN A 277 3.00 7.88 -4.50
N ARG A 278 2.07 7.37 -3.68
CA ARG A 278 2.29 7.19 -2.23
C ARG A 278 3.49 6.29 -1.97
N THR A 279 3.55 5.18 -2.70
CA THR A 279 4.65 4.23 -2.60
C THR A 279 5.99 4.85 -2.98
N ILE A 280 6.04 5.58 -4.10
CA ILE A 280 7.25 6.26 -4.57
C ILE A 280 7.77 7.25 -3.50
N LYS A 281 6.88 8.07 -2.95
CA LYS A 281 7.20 9.06 -1.91
C LYS A 281 7.72 8.40 -0.64
N SER A 282 7.02 7.36 -0.17
CA SER A 282 7.42 6.62 1.02
C SER A 282 8.78 5.95 0.82
N TYR A 283 8.97 5.22 -0.28
CA TYR A 283 10.24 4.56 -0.57
C TYR A 283 11.40 5.55 -0.70
N ALA A 284 11.19 6.69 -1.38
CA ALA A 284 12.19 7.75 -1.49
C ALA A 284 12.65 8.26 -0.11
N LYS A 285 11.69 8.52 0.79
CA LYS A 285 11.94 9.00 2.15
C LYS A 285 12.78 8.01 2.96
N PHE A 286 12.38 6.73 2.98
CA PHE A 286 13.04 5.73 3.82
C PHE A 286 14.39 5.28 3.26
N GLN A 287 14.51 5.18 1.93
CA GLN A 287 15.75 4.81 1.26
C GLN A 287 16.71 6.00 1.06
N LYS A 288 16.30 7.21 1.44
CA LYS A 288 17.09 8.45 1.31
C LYS A 288 17.54 8.70 -0.15
N ILE A 289 16.63 8.48 -1.08
CA ILE A 289 16.82 8.74 -2.51
C ILE A 289 15.78 9.75 -3.02
N SER A 290 15.97 10.31 -4.20
CA SER A 290 14.96 11.20 -4.79
C SER A 290 13.71 10.42 -5.23
N GLU A 291 12.55 11.09 -5.25
CA GLU A 291 11.31 10.53 -5.81
C GLU A 291 11.50 10.09 -7.28
N LYS A 292 12.33 10.81 -8.05
CA LYS A 292 12.67 10.44 -9.44
C LYS A 292 13.38 9.10 -9.52
N VAL A 293 14.31 8.80 -8.61
CA VAL A 293 15.00 7.50 -8.57
C VAL A 293 14.06 6.42 -8.04
N SER A 294 13.30 6.71 -6.98
CA SER A 294 12.27 5.81 -6.44
C SER A 294 11.23 5.40 -7.50
N ALA A 295 10.83 6.34 -8.37
CA ALA A 295 9.91 6.09 -9.47
C ALA A 295 10.39 5.01 -10.46
N LEU A 296 11.71 4.79 -10.61
CA LEU A 296 12.25 3.73 -11.47
C LEU A 296 11.87 2.32 -10.98
N TYR A 297 11.60 2.18 -9.67
CA TYR A 297 11.23 0.91 -9.05
C TYR A 297 9.73 0.63 -9.14
N PHE A 298 8.87 1.64 -9.27
CA PHE A 298 7.42 1.45 -9.14
C PHE A 298 6.59 1.95 -10.32
N ARG A 299 7.04 2.94 -11.08
CA ARG A 299 6.22 3.49 -12.18
C ARG A 299 5.83 2.43 -13.18
N ARG A 300 4.53 2.25 -13.40
CA ARG A 300 4.00 1.60 -14.60
C ARG A 300 4.53 2.36 -15.80
N TYR A 301 5.29 1.68 -16.65
CA TYR A 301 5.58 2.26 -17.96
C TYR A 301 4.26 2.28 -18.71
N LEU A 302 3.62 3.44 -18.82
CA LEU A 302 2.62 3.66 -19.85
C LEU A 302 3.41 3.65 -21.17
N PRO A 303 3.06 2.80 -22.15
CA PRO A 303 3.49 3.02 -23.52
C PRO A 303 3.29 4.50 -23.86
N LYS A 304 4.21 5.13 -24.61
CA LYS A 304 4.08 6.55 -24.98
C LYS A 304 2.70 6.90 -25.57
N SER A 305 2.03 5.95 -26.21
CA SER A 305 0.69 6.06 -26.77
C SER A 305 -0.44 6.24 -25.74
N LEU A 306 -0.18 6.02 -24.45
CA LEU A 306 -1.16 6.13 -23.35
C LEU A 306 -0.82 7.25 -22.35
N LEU A 307 0.22 8.04 -22.63
CA LEU A 307 0.47 9.29 -21.90
C LEU A 307 -0.35 10.41 -22.54
N PRO A 308 -0.96 11.32 -21.75
CA PRO A 308 -1.56 12.53 -22.32
C PRO A 308 -0.46 13.30 -23.08
N PRO A 309 -0.79 13.94 -24.21
CA PRO A 309 0.18 14.73 -24.96
C PRO A 309 0.76 15.79 -24.02
N THR A 310 2.09 15.76 -23.86
CA THR A 310 2.81 16.84 -23.20
C THR A 310 2.70 18.06 -24.09
N GLY A 311 1.87 19.02 -23.68
CA GLY A 311 1.83 20.36 -24.27
C GLY A 311 3.13 21.12 -24.00
#